data_AF-A0A3D4EXE7-F1
#
_entry.id   AF-A0A3D4EXE7-F1
#
_cell.length_a   1.000
_cell.length_b   1.000
_cell.length_c   1.000
_cell.angle_alpha   90.00
_cell.angle_beta   90.00
_cell.angle_gamma   90.00
#
_symmetry.space_group_name_H-M   'P 1'
#
loop_
_entity.id
_entity.type
_entity.pdbx_description
1 polymer ?
#
loop_
_entity_poly.entity_id
_entity_poly.type
_entity_poly.pdbx_seq_one_letter_code
_entity_poly.pdbx_strand_id
1 'polypeptide(L)'
;DYPSYDPSYSVAYGAFSTAINDYLSRDLGWEGHHPYKILTSDVRPWDWGTSNSVVNMARNLESAMRENPDLRILVMCGHTDLATPPANMQYSINHLFEIPNERRMAIKFTWYEAGHMFYLNQPDLEKMRKDLVNFIK
;
A
#
# COMPACT_ATOMS: atom_id res chain seq x y z
N ASP A 1 25.29 -11.52 10.36
CA ASP A 1 24.49 -10.52 11.08
C ASP A 1 23.24 -10.19 10.32
N TYR A 2 22.08 -10.31 10.96
CA TYR A 2 20.81 -9.78 10.47
C TYR A 2 20.36 -8.66 11.41
N PRO A 3 19.76 -7.58 10.88
CA PRO A 3 19.25 -6.49 11.71
C PRO A 3 18.18 -7.02 12.68
N SER A 4 18.20 -6.54 13.93
CA SER A 4 17.28 -6.98 14.99
C SER A 4 15.86 -6.44 14.83
N TYR A 5 15.65 -5.48 13.93
CA TYR A 5 14.35 -4.89 13.60
C TYR A 5 14.35 -4.31 12.18
N ASP A 6 13.18 -4.05 11.62
CA ASP A 6 13.05 -3.37 10.32
C ASP A 6 13.34 -1.87 10.47
N PRO A 7 14.36 -1.33 9.78
CA PRO A 7 14.76 0.08 9.92
C PRO A 7 13.64 1.05 9.54
N SER A 8 12.69 0.67 8.67
CA SER A 8 11.56 1.51 8.30
C SER A 8 10.65 1.84 9.50
N TYR A 9 10.62 0.98 10.53
CA TYR A 9 9.84 1.21 11.74
C TYR A 9 10.43 2.29 12.63
N SER A 10 11.75 2.51 12.63
CA SER A 10 12.40 3.50 13.50
C SER A 10 11.88 4.92 13.27
N VAL A 11 11.57 5.26 12.02
CA VAL A 11 11.06 6.58 11.62
C VAL A 11 9.55 6.67 11.81
N ALA A 12 8.81 5.58 11.51
CA ALA A 12 7.36 5.61 11.53
C ALA A 12 6.74 5.41 12.92
N TYR A 13 7.25 4.50 13.75
CA TYR A 13 6.50 4.06 14.93
C TYR A 13 6.22 5.16 15.94
N GLY A 14 7.25 5.90 16.34
CA GLY A 14 7.12 6.97 17.34
C GLY A 14 6.28 8.14 16.83
N ALA A 15 6.57 8.60 15.61
CA ALA A 15 5.91 9.74 15.01
C ALA A 15 4.41 9.49 14.80
N PHE A 16 4.04 8.37 14.16
CA PHE A 16 2.64 8.05 13.86
C PHE A 16 1.85 7.72 15.13
N SER A 17 2.44 6.96 16.07
CA SER A 17 1.75 6.63 17.32
C SER A 17 1.46 7.88 18.15
N THR A 18 2.40 8.82 18.21
CA THR A 18 2.18 10.08 18.94
C THR A 18 1.10 10.91 18.26
N ALA A 19 1.21 11.11 16.94
CA ALA A 19 0.28 11.94 16.19
C ALA A 19 -1.17 11.42 16.24
N ILE A 20 -1.39 10.10 16.14
CA ILE A 20 -2.74 9.55 16.18
C ILE A 20 -3.37 9.59 17.58
N ASN A 21 -2.60 9.32 18.65
CA ASN A 21 -3.12 9.43 20.02
C ASN A 21 -3.51 10.88 20.34
N ASP A 22 -2.70 11.82 19.87
CA ASP A 22 -2.94 13.24 20.01
C ASP A 22 -4.22 13.67 19.28
N TYR A 23 -4.36 13.29 18.00
CA TYR A 23 -5.54 13.57 17.19
C TYR A 23 -6.82 12.95 17.79
N LEU A 24 -6.75 11.68 18.21
CA LEU A 24 -7.89 10.98 18.80
C LEU A 24 -8.37 11.66 20.08
N SER A 25 -7.45 12.06 20.96
CA SER A 25 -7.80 12.65 22.25
C SER A 25 -8.21 14.12 22.13
N ARG A 26 -7.41 14.96 21.49
CA ARG A 26 -7.61 16.42 21.48
C ARG A 26 -8.60 16.89 20.44
N ASP A 27 -8.57 16.29 19.24
CA ASP A 27 -9.37 16.78 18.12
C ASP A 27 -10.70 16.02 18.00
N LEU A 28 -10.67 14.70 18.22
CA LEU A 28 -11.87 13.87 18.13
C LEU A 28 -12.57 13.62 19.47
N GLY A 29 -11.93 13.95 20.60
CA GLY A 29 -12.51 13.77 21.94
C GLY A 29 -12.76 12.31 22.31
N TRP A 30 -11.98 11.37 21.77
CA TRP A 30 -12.12 9.96 22.08
C TRP A 30 -11.59 9.65 23.49
N GLU A 31 -12.46 9.15 24.36
CA GLU A 31 -12.16 8.86 25.78
C GLU A 31 -11.72 7.40 26.04
N GLY A 32 -11.48 6.62 24.99
CA GLY A 32 -11.05 5.23 25.14
C GLY A 32 -9.66 5.12 25.78
N HIS A 33 -9.52 4.25 26.79
CA HIS A 33 -8.25 4.04 27.51
C HIS A 33 -7.43 2.84 27.01
N HIS A 34 -7.73 2.34 25.80
CA HIS A 34 -7.00 1.21 25.25
C HIS A 34 -5.67 1.67 24.65
N PRO A 35 -4.56 0.96 24.90
CA PRO A 35 -3.30 1.24 24.23
C PRO A 35 -3.46 1.17 22.71
N TYR A 36 -3.04 2.22 22.00
CA TYR A 36 -3.00 2.20 20.54
C TYR A 36 -1.94 1.21 20.07
N LYS A 37 -2.36 0.18 19.33
CA LYS A 37 -1.48 -0.87 18.80
C LYS A 37 -1.18 -0.59 17.33
N ILE A 38 -0.05 0.05 17.05
CA ILE A 38 0.36 0.42 15.68
C ILE A 38 0.51 -0.80 14.75
N LEU A 39 1.14 -1.88 15.23
CA LEU A 39 1.18 -3.20 14.62
C LEU A 39 1.19 -4.23 15.75
N THR A 40 0.30 -5.23 15.69
CA THR A 40 0.17 -6.26 16.73
C THR A 40 -0.07 -7.64 16.13
N SER A 41 0.43 -8.67 16.83
CA SER A 41 0.13 -10.08 16.54
C SER A 41 -1.19 -10.55 17.12
N ASP A 42 -1.87 -9.77 17.96
CA ASP A 42 -3.10 -10.19 18.66
C ASP A 42 -4.27 -10.47 17.72
N VAL A 43 -4.18 -10.01 16.47
CA VAL A 43 -5.17 -10.27 15.41
C VAL A 43 -4.93 -11.59 14.68
N ARG A 44 -3.95 -12.39 15.11
CA ARG A 44 -3.62 -13.70 14.50
C ARG A 44 -4.29 -14.87 15.24
N PRO A 45 -4.52 -16.00 14.54
CA PRO A 45 -4.26 -16.22 13.10
C PRO A 45 -5.28 -15.47 12.23
N TRP A 46 -4.79 -14.89 11.14
CA TRP A 46 -5.67 -14.29 10.13
C TRP A 46 -6.33 -15.41 9.31
N ASP A 47 -7.62 -15.28 9.03
CA ASP A 47 -8.28 -16.15 8.07
C ASP A 47 -8.00 -15.63 6.65
N TRP A 48 -7.13 -16.32 5.93
CA TRP A 48 -6.76 -15.98 4.56
C TRP A 48 -7.72 -16.58 3.52
N GLY A 49 -8.68 -17.44 3.93
CA GLY A 49 -9.52 -18.20 3.00
C GLY A 49 -8.73 -19.19 2.12
N THR A 50 -7.48 -19.47 2.47
CA THR A 50 -6.57 -20.40 1.77
C THR A 50 -5.63 -21.06 2.78
N SER A 51 -5.09 -22.23 2.42
CA SER A 51 -4.17 -23.00 3.26
C SER A 51 -2.77 -22.40 3.38
N ASN A 52 -2.47 -21.32 2.65
CA ASN A 52 -1.17 -20.65 2.65
C ASN A 52 -1.29 -19.12 2.84
N SER A 53 -0.24 -18.48 3.33
CA SER A 53 -0.15 -17.05 3.63
C SER A 53 -0.07 -16.12 2.40
N VAL A 54 -0.17 -16.66 1.18
CA VAL A 54 -0.06 -15.90 -0.06
C VAL A 54 -1.42 -15.86 -0.75
N VAL A 55 -2.08 -14.72 -0.67
CA VAL A 55 -3.32 -14.45 -1.37
C VAL A 55 -3.00 -13.90 -2.77
N ASN A 56 -3.61 -14.47 -3.80
CA ASN A 56 -3.51 -13.97 -5.17
C ASN A 56 -4.85 -13.37 -5.60
N MET A 57 -4.85 -12.07 -5.83
CA MET A 57 -6.04 -11.30 -6.25
C MET A 57 -6.07 -10.98 -7.74
N ALA A 58 -5.13 -11.51 -8.54
CA ALA A 58 -5.01 -11.21 -9.97
C ALA A 58 -6.32 -11.52 -10.72
N ARG A 59 -6.93 -12.69 -10.46
CA ARG A 59 -8.20 -13.09 -11.10
C ARG A 59 -9.37 -12.16 -10.76
N ASN A 60 -9.45 -11.72 -9.50
CA ASN A 60 -10.47 -10.76 -9.07
C ASN A 60 -10.27 -9.41 -9.77
N LEU A 61 -9.01 -8.97 -9.94
CA LEU A 61 -8.69 -7.76 -10.67
C LEU A 61 -9.03 -7.88 -12.17
N GLU A 62 -8.74 -9.02 -12.79
CA GLU A 62 -9.11 -9.30 -14.20
C GLU A 62 -10.63 -9.25 -14.40
N SER A 63 -11.40 -9.88 -13.52
CA SER A 63 -12.88 -9.83 -13.55
C SER A 63 -13.36 -8.38 -13.39
N ALA A 64 -12.87 -7.64 -12.40
CA ALA A 64 -13.26 -6.24 -12.19
C ALA A 64 -12.94 -5.35 -13.41
N MET A 65 -11.79 -5.54 -14.06
CA MET A 65 -11.41 -4.78 -15.25
C MET A 65 -12.20 -5.17 -16.51
N ARG A 66 -12.68 -6.42 -16.61
CA ARG A 66 -13.57 -6.85 -17.69
C ARG A 66 -14.99 -6.31 -17.50
N GLU A 67 -15.48 -6.36 -16.26
CA GLU A 67 -16.85 -5.99 -15.92
C GLU A 67 -17.06 -4.47 -15.87
N ASN A 68 -16.03 -3.71 -15.50
CA ASN A 68 -16.06 -2.26 -15.47
C ASN A 68 -15.10 -1.65 -16.50
N PRO A 69 -15.60 -1.30 -17.70
CA PRO A 69 -14.84 -0.57 -18.70
C PRO A 69 -14.13 0.69 -18.24
N ASP A 70 -14.71 1.40 -17.28
CA ASP A 70 -14.22 2.70 -16.82
C ASP A 70 -13.25 2.56 -15.63
N LEU A 71 -12.97 1.33 -15.18
CA LEU A 71 -12.01 1.07 -14.11
C LEU A 71 -10.59 1.44 -14.55
N ARG A 72 -10.04 2.46 -13.89
CA ARG A 72 -8.63 2.87 -14.01
C ARG A 72 -7.84 2.39 -12.80
N ILE A 73 -6.59 1.98 -13.00
CA ILE A 73 -5.69 1.52 -11.94
C ILE A 73 -4.45 2.40 -11.90
N LEU A 74 -4.11 2.91 -10.71
CA LEU A 74 -2.83 3.57 -10.44
C LEU A 74 -2.01 2.70 -9.50
N VAL A 75 -0.86 2.25 -9.96
CA VAL A 75 0.13 1.51 -9.16
C VAL A 75 1.25 2.47 -8.78
N MET A 76 1.48 2.65 -7.47
CA MET A 76 2.47 3.56 -6.91
C MET A 76 3.59 2.75 -6.25
N CYS A 77 4.79 2.78 -6.81
CA CYS A 77 5.89 1.90 -6.41
C CYS A 77 7.09 2.69 -5.90
N GLY A 78 7.59 2.36 -4.71
CA GLY A 78 8.89 2.82 -4.23
C GLY A 78 10.03 1.94 -4.74
N HIS A 79 11.07 2.53 -5.34
CA HIS A 79 12.19 1.80 -5.94
C HIS A 79 12.93 0.89 -4.95
N THR A 80 13.00 1.30 -3.69
CA THR A 80 13.74 0.60 -2.63
C THR A 80 12.83 -0.18 -1.68
N ASP A 81 11.58 -0.45 -2.09
CA ASP A 81 10.66 -1.26 -1.30
C ASP A 81 11.03 -2.74 -1.35
N LEU A 82 11.39 -3.30 -0.18
CA LEU A 82 11.69 -4.71 -0.01
C LEU A 82 10.54 -5.50 0.65
N ALA A 83 9.52 -4.82 1.20
CA ALA A 83 8.33 -5.45 1.75
C ALA A 83 7.38 -5.88 0.63
N THR A 84 7.18 -5.01 -0.35
CA THR A 84 6.43 -5.30 -1.59
C THR A 84 7.24 -4.91 -2.82
N PRO A 85 8.24 -5.73 -3.24
CA PRO A 85 9.14 -5.39 -4.33
C PRO A 85 8.41 -4.98 -5.62
N PRO A 86 8.76 -3.82 -6.24
CA PRO A 86 8.05 -3.36 -7.42
C PRO A 86 8.13 -4.30 -8.62
N ALA A 87 9.21 -5.07 -8.73
CA ALA A 87 9.35 -6.11 -9.74
C ALA A 87 8.26 -7.19 -9.61
N ASN A 88 7.88 -7.56 -8.39
CA ASN A 88 6.79 -8.52 -8.15
C ASN A 88 5.44 -7.92 -8.55
N MET A 89 5.21 -6.63 -8.25
CA MET A 89 4.00 -5.94 -8.69
C MET A 89 3.89 -5.87 -10.21
N GLN A 90 4.98 -5.51 -10.89
CA GLN A 90 5.03 -5.48 -12.35
C GLN A 90 4.85 -6.87 -12.95
N TYR A 91 5.43 -7.91 -12.34
CA TYR A 91 5.20 -9.29 -12.70
C TYR A 91 3.71 -9.64 -12.62
N SER A 92 3.05 -9.39 -11.47
CA SER A 92 1.62 -9.68 -11.30
C SER A 92 0.74 -8.95 -12.32
N ILE A 93 1.00 -7.67 -12.60
CA ILE A 93 0.24 -6.90 -13.61
C ILE A 93 0.47 -7.42 -15.03
N ASN A 94 1.71 -7.78 -15.38
CA ASN A 94 2.02 -8.33 -16.70
C ASN A 94 1.32 -9.68 -16.94
N HIS A 95 1.01 -10.41 -15.86
CA HIS A 95 0.33 -11.71 -15.90
C HIS A 95 -1.19 -11.62 -15.72
N LEU A 96 -1.79 -10.44 -15.85
CA LEU A 96 -3.24 -10.30 -16.07
C LEU A 96 -3.54 -10.68 -17.53
N PHE A 97 -3.74 -11.96 -17.81
CA PHE A 97 -3.90 -12.50 -19.17
C PHE A 97 -5.33 -12.35 -19.70
N GLU A 98 -6.34 -12.27 -18.83
CA GLU A 98 -7.76 -12.24 -19.21
C GLU A 98 -8.32 -10.82 -19.40
N ILE A 99 -7.47 -9.78 -19.46
CA ILE A 99 -7.91 -8.41 -19.77
C ILE A 99 -7.66 -8.05 -21.25
N PRO A 100 -8.61 -7.39 -21.93
CA PRO A 100 -8.39 -6.85 -23.27
C PRO A 100 -7.19 -5.90 -23.32
N ASN A 101 -6.52 -5.80 -24.48
CA ASN A 101 -5.34 -4.95 -24.63
C ASN A 101 -5.67 -3.47 -24.38
N GLU A 102 -6.87 -3.03 -24.73
CA GLU A 102 -7.37 -1.68 -24.48
C GLU A 102 -7.45 -1.38 -22.98
N ARG A 103 -7.73 -2.40 -22.16
CA ARG A 103 -7.79 -2.27 -20.69
C ARG A 103 -6.42 -2.19 -20.05
N ARG A 104 -5.36 -2.71 -20.69
CA ARG A 104 -3.99 -2.56 -20.18
C ARG A 104 -3.57 -1.09 -20.08
N MET A 105 -4.04 -0.25 -21.01
CA MET A 105 -3.79 1.19 -21.02
C MET A 105 -4.43 1.92 -19.83
N ALA A 106 -5.42 1.31 -19.17
CA ALA A 106 -6.04 1.86 -17.96
C ALA A 106 -5.19 1.65 -16.69
N ILE A 107 -4.09 0.89 -16.78
CA ILE A 107 -3.14 0.67 -15.69
C ILE A 107 -1.95 1.61 -15.84
N LYS A 108 -1.77 2.52 -14.88
CA LYS A 108 -0.64 3.45 -14.85
C LYS A 108 0.28 3.11 -13.70
N PHE A 109 1.58 3.00 -13.99
CA PHE A 109 2.63 2.93 -12.96
C PHE A 109 3.22 4.31 -12.69
N THR A 110 3.51 4.58 -11.42
CA THR A 110 4.28 5.73 -10.97
C THR A 110 5.35 5.26 -9.99
N TRP A 111 6.51 5.92 -10.05
CA TRP A 111 7.71 5.49 -9.34
C TRP A 111 8.20 6.57 -8.40
N TYR A 112 8.74 6.15 -7.26
CA TYR A 112 9.21 7.00 -6.18
C TYR A 112 10.58 6.50 -5.72
N GLU A 113 11.44 7.41 -5.27
CA GLU A 113 12.84 7.08 -4.95
C GLU A 113 12.96 6.28 -3.64
N ALA A 114 12.11 6.60 -2.66
CA ALA A 114 12.07 5.91 -1.38
C ALA A 114 11.41 4.51 -1.45
N GLY A 115 11.36 3.82 -0.31
CA GLY A 115 10.88 2.44 -0.22
C GLY A 115 9.38 2.34 0.04
N HIS A 116 8.99 1.41 0.92
CA HIS A 116 7.59 1.06 1.19
C HIS A 116 6.70 2.27 1.57
N MET A 117 7.18 3.09 2.51
CA MET A 117 6.51 4.32 2.94
C MET A 117 7.13 5.53 2.24
N PHE A 118 7.17 5.52 0.90
CA PHE A 118 7.86 6.55 0.12
C PHE A 118 7.35 7.98 0.40
N TYR A 119 6.09 8.13 0.84
CA TYR A 119 5.51 9.41 1.25
C TYR A 119 6.16 10.04 2.49
N LEU A 120 7.04 9.32 3.20
CA LEU A 120 7.87 9.91 4.26
C LEU A 120 9.06 10.68 3.71
N ASN A 121 9.42 10.47 2.44
CA ASN A 121 10.37 11.29 1.72
C ASN A 121 9.63 12.48 1.10
N GLN A 122 9.97 13.71 1.51
CA GLN A 122 9.22 14.92 1.14
C GLN A 122 9.07 15.13 -0.39
N PRO A 123 10.12 14.97 -1.23
CA PRO A 123 9.97 15.05 -2.68
C PRO A 123 9.00 14.00 -3.25
N ASP A 124 9.04 12.78 -2.73
CA ASP A 124 8.14 11.69 -3.16
C ASP A 124 6.70 11.96 -2.71
N LEU A 125 6.47 12.53 -1.53
CA LEU A 125 5.14 12.96 -1.06
C LEU A 125 4.51 13.99 -2.01
N GLU A 126 5.29 15.02 -2.38
CA GLU A 126 4.83 16.06 -3.30
C GLU A 126 4.51 15.50 -4.68
N LYS A 127 5.37 14.60 -5.18
CA LYS A 127 5.15 13.90 -6.43
C LYS A 127 3.90 13.01 -6.35
N MET A 128 3.75 12.24 -5.27
CA MET A 128 2.62 11.33 -5.04
C MET A 128 1.30 12.09 -5.08
N ARG A 129 1.24 13.22 -4.38
CA ARG A 129 0.05 14.09 -4.40
C ARG A 129 -0.29 14.54 -5.83
N LYS A 130 0.70 15.00 -6.60
CA LYS A 130 0.49 15.45 -7.99
C LYS A 130 0.01 14.30 -8.88
N ASP A 131 0.66 13.15 -8.79
CA ASP A 131 0.33 11.96 -9.57
C ASP A 131 -1.09 11.47 -9.27
N LEU A 132 -1.46 11.39 -7.99
CA LEU A 132 -2.80 10.98 -7.57
C LEU A 132 -3.88 11.96 -8.03
N VAL A 133 -3.67 13.27 -7.80
CA VAL A 133 -4.63 14.31 -8.22
C VAL A 133 -4.81 14.30 -9.74
N ASN A 134 -3.73 14.15 -10.50
CA ASN A 134 -3.80 14.08 -11.96
C ASN A 134 -4.46 12.80 -12.46
N PHE A 135 -4.36 11.70 -11.71
CA PHE A 135 -5.00 10.43 -12.06
C PHE A 135 -6.51 10.42 -11.78
N ILE A 136 -6.95 11.07 -10.68
CA ILE A 136 -8.37 11.13 -10.32
C ILE A 136 -9.15 12.03 -11.28
N LYS A 137 -8.54 13.14 -11.70
CA LYS A 137 -9.09 14.03 -12.73
C LYS A 137 -9.40 13.28 -14.03
#